data_AF-A0A7X1IV18-F1
#
_entry.id   AF-A0A7X1IV18-F1
#
_cell.length_a   1.000
_cell.length_b   1.000
_cell.length_c   1.000
_cell.angle_alpha   90.00
_cell.angle_beta   90.00
_cell.angle_gamma   90.00
#
_symmetry.space_group_name_H-M   'P 1'
#
loop_
_entity.id
_entity.type
_entity.pdbx_description
1 polymer ?
#
loop_
_entity_poly.entity_id
_entity_poly.type
_entity_poly.pdbx_seq_one_letter_code
_entity_poly.pdbx_strand_id
1 'polypeptide(L)'
;MIKKICITILLMIVLVPVCGLLGYAIGYGIAPFTFSDQLHPDFYEQDRELIAGIYGIMFIGGALYLLSLIAILIVWLKPMFRSR
;
A
#
# COMPACT_ATOMS: atom_id res chain seq x y z
N MET A 1 27.01 4.14 8.09
CA MET A 1 25.54 4.20 8.30
C MET A 1 24.79 4.89 7.17
N ILE A 2 25.36 5.93 6.55
CA ILE A 2 24.81 6.66 5.39
C ILE A 2 24.32 5.74 4.25
N LYS A 3 25.11 4.73 3.86
CA LYS A 3 24.70 3.75 2.82
C LYS A 3 23.34 3.10 3.12
N LYS A 4 23.07 2.75 4.38
CA LYS A 4 21.79 2.13 4.77
C LYS A 4 20.65 3.15 4.70
N ILE A 5 20.88 4.39 5.14
CA ILE A 5 19.90 5.48 5.10
C ILE A 5 19.50 5.80 3.65
N CYS A 6 20.47 5.92 2.73
CA CYS A 6 20.19 6.16 1.31
C CYS A 6 19.35 5.04 0.68
N ILE A 7 19.64 3.78 1.02
CA ILE A 7 18.86 2.62 0.53
C ILE A 7 17.43 2.66 1.08
N THR A 8 17.24 3.01 2.36
CA THR A 8 15.91 3.13 2.97
C THR A 8 15.08 4.22 2.30
N ILE A 9 15.68 5.39 2.03
CA ILE A 9 14.99 6.50 1.35
C ILE A 9 14.63 6.11 -0.09
N LEU A 10 15.56 5.48 -0.81
CA LEU A 10 15.30 5.00 -2.18
C LEU A 10 14.15 3.99 -2.23
N LEU A 11 14.14 3.04 -1.29
CA LEU A 11 13.05 2.07 -1.15
C LEU A 11 11.71 2.75 -0.89
N MET A 12 11.67 3.78 -0.03
CA MET A 12 10.43 4.51 0.25
C MET A 12 9.92 5.25 -0.99
N ILE A 13 10.80 5.87 -1.78
CA ILE A 13 10.41 6.56 -3.02
C ILE A 13 9.83 5.57 -4.04
N VAL A 14 10.43 4.38 -4.17
CA VAL A 14 9.93 3.34 -5.08
C VAL A 14 8.65 2.68 -4.56
N LEU A 15 8.47 2.62 -3.24
CA LEU A 15 7.29 2.00 -2.64
C LEU A 15 6.01 2.78 -2.96
N VAL A 16 6.06 4.11 -3.02
CA VAL A 16 4.89 4.97 -3.30
C VAL A 16 4.19 4.62 -4.64
N PRO A 17 4.87 4.62 -5.80
CA PRO A 17 4.23 4.28 -7.07
C PRO A 17 3.79 2.81 -7.12
N VAL A 18 4.52 1.91 -6.47
CA VAL A 18 4.14 0.48 -6.38
C VAL A 18 2.84 0.33 -5.59
N CYS A 19 2.69 1.04 -4.46
CA CYS A 19 1.45 1.07 -3.68
C CYS A 19 0.28 1.66 -4.48
N GLY A 20 0.51 2.74 -5.23
CA GLY A 20 -0.52 3.37 -6.05
C GLY A 20 -1.04 2.42 -7.14
N LEU A 21 -0.13 1.79 -7.89
CA LEU A 21 -0.49 0.87 -8.97
C LEU A 21 -1.17 -0.41 -8.47
N LEU A 22 -0.60 -1.06 -7.44
CA LEU A 22 -1.21 -2.25 -6.85
C LEU A 22 -2.53 -1.94 -6.16
N GLY A 23 -2.58 -0.81 -5.45
CA GLY A 23 -3.79 -0.27 -4.83
C GLY A 23 -4.93 -0.14 -5.81
N TYR A 24 -4.68 0.57 -6.90
CA TYR A 24 -5.65 0.80 -7.95
C TYR A 24 -6.08 -0.50 -8.62
N ALA A 25 -5.15 -1.37 -9.02
CA ALA A 25 -5.48 -2.63 -9.68
C ALA A 25 -6.36 -3.55 -8.82
N ILE A 26 -6.04 -3.66 -7.53
CA ILE A 26 -6.80 -4.50 -6.59
C ILE A 26 -8.16 -3.88 -6.29
N GLY A 27 -8.22 -2.57 -6.03
CA GLY A 27 -9.50 -1.90 -5.77
C GLY A 27 -10.44 -1.93 -6.99
N TYR A 28 -9.91 -1.82 -8.20
CA TYR A 28 -10.69 -1.97 -9.44
C TYR A 28 -11.25 -3.39 -9.61
N GLY A 29 -10.48 -4.40 -9.21
CA GLY A 29 -10.88 -5.81 -9.22
C GLY A 29 -11.93 -6.16 -8.15
N ILE A 30 -11.92 -5.48 -7.00
CA ILE A 30 -12.85 -5.72 -5.89
C ILE A 30 -14.17 -4.95 -6.06
N ALA A 31 -14.12 -3.75 -6.64
CA ALA A 31 -15.28 -2.89 -6.88
C ALA A 31 -16.55 -3.60 -7.44
N PRO A 32 -16.47 -4.52 -8.43
CA PRO A 32 -17.63 -5.28 -8.90
C PRO A 32 -18.29 -6.16 -7.83
N PHE A 33 -17.51 -6.73 -6.91
CA PHE A 33 -18.02 -7.64 -5.87
C PHE A 33 -18.67 -6.89 -4.72
N THR A 34 -18.29 -5.63 -4.50
CA THR A 34 -18.84 -4.80 -3.43
C THR A 34 -20.13 -4.08 -3.80
N PHE A 35 -20.38 -3.82 -5.09
CA PHE A 35 -21.51 -2.98 -5.53
C PHE A 35 -22.44 -3.64 -6.57
N SER A 36 -22.34 -4.96 -6.80
CA SER A 36 -23.10 -5.65 -7.86
C SER A 36 -24.62 -5.43 -7.80
N ASP A 37 -25.19 -5.13 -6.63
CA ASP A 37 -26.64 -4.99 -6.43
C ASP A 37 -27.19 -3.56 -6.61
N GLN A 38 -26.35 -2.53 -6.78
CA GLN A 38 -26.79 -1.12 -6.77
C GLN A 38 -26.55 -0.33 -8.08
N LEU A 39 -25.96 -0.93 -9.11
CA LEU A 39 -25.48 -0.15 -10.27
C LEU A 39 -26.54 0.08 -11.35
N HIS A 40 -26.90 1.36 -11.51
CA HIS A 40 -27.16 1.90 -12.84
C HIS A 40 -25.84 1.88 -13.65
N PRO A 41 -25.85 1.44 -14.92
CA PRO A 41 -24.64 1.27 -15.73
C PRO A 41 -23.84 2.58 -15.91
N ASP A 42 -24.51 3.73 -15.82
CA ASP A 42 -23.90 5.05 -16.02
C ASP A 42 -23.05 5.53 -14.83
N PHE A 43 -23.31 5.02 -13.61
CA PHE A 43 -22.55 5.36 -12.40
C PHE A 43 -21.41 4.37 -12.11
N TYR A 44 -21.39 3.26 -12.84
CA TYR A 44 -20.50 2.15 -12.53
C TYR A 44 -19.03 2.50 -12.70
N GLU A 45 -18.63 3.16 -13.79
CA GLU A 45 -17.22 3.48 -14.04
C GLU A 45 -16.66 4.47 -13.03
N GLN A 46 -17.42 5.51 -12.71
CA GLN A 46 -16.97 6.59 -11.85
C GLN A 46 -16.83 6.13 -10.38
N ASP A 47 -17.77 5.32 -9.89
CA ASP A 47 -17.67 4.71 -8.56
C ASP A 47 -16.52 3.69 -8.49
N ARG A 48 -16.27 2.94 -9.58
CA ARG A 48 -15.17 1.98 -9.66
C ARG A 48 -13.81 2.65 -9.51
N GLU A 49 -13.60 3.77 -10.20
CA GLU A 49 -12.35 4.54 -10.11
C GLU A 49 -12.17 5.18 -8.74
N LEU A 50 -13.26 5.69 -8.15
CA LEU A 50 -13.25 6.27 -6.80
C LEU A 50 -12.92 5.22 -5.74
N ILE A 51 -13.47 4.02 -5.85
CA ILE A 51 -13.19 2.90 -4.94
C ILE A 51 -11.77 2.36 -5.14
N ALA A 52 -11.35 2.20 -6.39
CA ALA A 52 -9.98 1.80 -6.73
C ALA A 52 -8.95 2.77 -6.15
N GLY A 53 -9.22 4.07 -6.29
CA GLY A 53 -8.38 5.14 -5.78
C GLY A 53 -8.40 5.24 -4.26
N ILE A 54 -9.57 5.30 -3.62
CA ILE A 54 -9.66 5.55 -2.17
C ILE A 54 -9.39 4.28 -1.38
N TYR A 55 -10.15 3.21 -1.61
CA TYR A 55 -10.04 2.00 -0.80
C TYR A 55 -8.83 1.16 -1.18
N GLY A 56 -8.58 0.99 -2.48
CA GLY A 56 -7.46 0.19 -2.97
C GLY A 56 -6.11 0.77 -2.54
N ILE A 57 -5.88 2.05 -2.81
CA ILE A 57 -4.60 2.71 -2.50
C ILE A 57 -4.42 2.90 -0.98
N MET A 58 -5.45 3.28 -0.23
CA MET A 58 -5.31 3.42 1.23
C MET A 58 -5.06 2.08 1.92
N PHE A 59 -5.73 1.00 1.52
CA PHE A 59 -5.58 -0.30 2.15
C PHE A 59 -4.21 -0.91 1.87
N ILE A 60 -3.76 -0.87 0.61
CA ILE A 60 -2.47 -1.45 0.20
C ILE A 60 -1.30 -0.55 0.58
N GLY A 61 -1.44 0.76 0.41
CA GLY A 61 -0.47 1.74 0.89
C GLY A 61 -0.29 1.65 2.40
N GLY A 62 -1.40 1.55 3.15
CA GLY A 62 -1.40 1.36 4.60
C GLY A 62 -0.73 0.05 5.03
N ALA A 63 -1.08 -1.08 4.41
CA ALA A 63 -0.50 -2.38 4.73
C ALA A 63 1.02 -2.43 4.44
N LEU A 64 1.46 -1.92 3.29
CA LEU A 64 2.88 -1.87 2.93
C LEU A 64 3.66 -0.92 3.83
N TYR A 65 3.08 0.21 4.22
CA TYR A 65 3.68 1.09 5.21
C TYR A 65 3.87 0.38 6.56
N LEU A 66 2.84 -0.33 7.03
CA LEU A 66 2.89 -1.09 8.28
C LEU A 66 3.95 -2.20 8.24
N LEU A 67 4.04 -2.95 7.14
CA LEU A 67 5.08 -3.96 6.92
C LEU A 67 6.49 -3.34 6.88
N SER A 68 6.65 -2.19 6.23
CA SER A 68 7.94 -1.47 6.19
C SER A 68 8.37 -1.01 7.59
N LEU A 69 7.43 -0.54 8.40
CA LEU A 69 7.65 -0.09 9.77
C LEU A 69 8.03 -1.27 10.67
N ILE A 70 7.34 -2.42 10.54
CA ILE A 70 7.72 -3.67 11.21
C ILE A 70 9.11 -4.13 10.80
N ALA A 71 9.43 -4.12 9.50
CA ALA A 71 10.74 -4.54 9.00
C ALA A 71 11.87 -3.65 9.54
N ILE A 72 11.67 -2.33 9.58
CA ILE A 72 12.62 -1.38 10.18
C ILE A 72 12.77 -1.67 11.68
N LEU A 73 11.66 -1.82 12.40
CA LEU A 73 11.68 -2.17 13.82
C LEU A 73 12.47 -3.46 14.08
N ILE A 74 12.25 -4.53 13.31
CA ILE A 74 13.00 -5.79 13.45
C ILE A 74 14.49 -5.56 13.22
N VAL A 75 14.87 -4.86 12.16
CA VAL A 75 16.29 -4.58 11.84
C VAL A 75 16.96 -3.72 12.91
N TRP A 76 16.24 -2.77 13.50
CA TRP A 76 16.75 -1.88 14.56
C TRP A 76 16.74 -2.50 15.96
N LEU A 77 15.76 -3.35 16.27
CA LEU A 77 15.65 -4.06 17.55
C LEU A 77 16.64 -5.22 17.65
N LYS A 78 16.91 -5.94 16.54
CA LYS A 78 17.87 -7.07 16.51
C LYS A 78 19.23 -6.76 17.15
N PRO A 79 19.91 -5.63 16.85
CA PRO A 79 21.19 -5.30 17.46
C PRO A 79 21.09 -4.93 18.96
N MET A 80 19.95 -4.41 19.45
CA MET A 80 19.79 -4.12 20.89
C MET A 80 19.74 -5.39 21.75
N PHE A 81 19.17 -6.49 21.23
CA PHE A 81 19.08 -7.76 21.96
C PHE A 81 20.32 -8.65 21.81
N ARG A 82 21.24 -8.34 20.88
CA ARG A 82 22.46 -9.13 20.63
C ARG A 82 23.69 -8.64 21.42
N SER A 83 23.51 -7.62 22.27
CA SER A 83 24.56 -7.04 23.12
C SER A 83 24.51 -7.53 24.58
N ARG A 84 24.01 -8.75 24.81
CA ARG A 84 24.22 -9.51 26.05
C ARG A 84 24.99 -10.77 25.74
#